data_AF-A0A327WLV7-F1
#
_entry.id   AF-A0A327WLV7-F1
#
_cell.length_a   1.000
_cell.length_b   1.000
_cell.length_c   1.000
_cell.angle_alpha   90.00
_cell.angle_beta   90.00
_cell.angle_gamma   90.00
#
_symmetry.space_group_name_H-M   'P 1'
#
loop_
_entity.id
_entity.type
_entity.pdbx_description
1 polymer ?
#
loop_
_entity_poly.entity_id
_entity_poly.type
_entity_poly.pdbx_seq_one_letter_code
_entity_poly.pdbx_strand_id
1 'polypeptide(L)' 'MSKLPFGRANYTLMIIGVVVILFGFIVMSLDSEEFGFGALGLTIGPLIVMGGFILEFFAILRRPTNQ' A
#
# COMPACT_ATOMS: atom_id res chain seq x y z
N MET A 1 24.86 8.01 -16.34
CA MET A 1 24.56 7.17 -15.17
C MET A 1 23.18 7.53 -14.68
N SER A 2 22.26 6.57 -14.64
CA SER A 2 20.86 6.77 -14.26
C SER A 2 20.77 7.19 -12.79
N LYS A 3 20.58 8.49 -12.53
CA LYS A 3 20.13 8.96 -11.23
C LYS A 3 18.65 8.60 -11.12
N LEU A 4 18.35 7.48 -10.45
CA LEU A 4 16.99 7.17 -10.09
C LEU A 4 16.42 8.33 -9.26
N PRO A 5 15.13 8.69 -9.44
CA PRO A 5 14.53 9.84 -8.76
C PRO A 5 14.50 9.70 -7.23
N PHE A 6 14.57 8.47 -6.71
CA PHE A 6 14.54 8.18 -5.29
C PHE A 6 15.68 7.27 -4.83
N GLY A 7 15.95 7.26 -3.51
CA GLY A 7 16.94 6.37 -2.91
C GLY A 7 16.39 4.95 -2.68
N ARG A 8 17.28 3.98 -2.41
CA ARG A 8 16.92 2.57 -2.14
C ARG A 8 15.87 2.43 -1.04
N ALA A 9 15.95 3.25 0.01
CA ALA A 9 15.01 3.21 1.13
C ALA A 9 13.58 3.62 0.70
N ASN A 10 13.44 4.63 -0.16
CA ASN A 10 12.15 5.05 -0.70
C ASN A 10 11.53 3.93 -1.54
N TYR A 11 12.30 3.32 -2.46
CA TYR A 11 11.82 2.20 -3.25
C TYR A 11 11.43 0.99 -2.41
N THR A 12 12.17 0.71 -1.34
CA THR A 12 11.79 -0.36 -0.40
C THR A 12 10.45 -0.07 0.25
N LEU A 13 10.21 1.18 0.68
CA LEU A 13 8.92 1.60 1.23
C LEU A 13 7.79 1.51 0.19
N MET A 14 8.03 1.92 -1.06
CA MET A 14 7.03 1.75 -2.13
C MET A 14 6.68 0.28 -2.36
N ILE A 15 7.66 -0.63 -2.40
CA ILE A 15 7.36 -2.05 -2.54
C ILE A 15 6.48 -2.55 -1.38
N ILE A 16 6.78 -2.10 -0.16
CA ILE A 16 5.96 -2.43 1.02
C ILE A 16 4.55 -1.84 0.87
N GLY A 17 4.41 -0.59 0.41
CA GLY A 17 3.12 0.07 0.17
C GLY A 17 2.26 -0.70 -0.82
N VAL A 18 2.81 -1.07 -1.97
CA VAL A 18 2.15 -1.92 -2.98
C VAL A 18 1.71 -3.26 -2.38
N VAL A 19 2.59 -3.93 -1.62
CA VAL A 19 2.24 -5.21 -0.97
C VAL A 19 1.08 -5.03 0.02
N VAL A 20 1.04 -3.95 0.78
CA VAL A 20 -0.07 -3.63 1.70
C VAL A 20 -1.37 -3.36 0.93
N ILE A 21 -1.31 -2.63 -0.18
CA ILE A 21 -2.49 -2.40 -1.05
C ILE A 21 -3.04 -3.73 -1.57
N LEU A 22 -2.17 -4.58 -2.13
CA LEU A 22 -2.56 -5.90 -2.62
C LEU A 22 -3.14 -6.77 -1.52
N PHE A 23 -2.55 -6.73 -0.32
CA PHE A 23 -3.07 -7.43 0.84
C PHE A 23 -4.48 -6.95 1.20
N GLY A 24 -4.76 -5.64 1.15
CA GLY A 24 -6.10 -5.11 1.36
C GLY A 24 -7.14 -5.66 0.38
N PHE A 25 -6.79 -5.77 -0.91
CA PHE A 25 -7.67 -6.40 -1.90
C PHE A 25 -7.85 -7.91 -1.68
N ILE A 26 -6.80 -8.62 -1.27
CA ILE A 26 -6.89 -10.03 -0.91
C ILE A 26 -7.85 -10.20 0.28
N VAL A 27 -7.75 -9.36 1.30
CA VAL A 27 -8.67 -9.38 2.46
C VAL A 27 -10.12 -9.17 2.02
N MET A 28 -10.39 -8.25 1.09
CA MET A 28 -11.75 -8.09 0.53
C MET A 28 -12.23 -9.36 -0.17
N SER A 29 -11.35 -10.04 -0.92
CA SER A 29 -11.71 -11.27 -1.66
C SER A 29 -12.00 -12.47 -0.76
N LEU A 30 -11.57 -12.43 0.49
CA LEU A 30 -11.85 -13.48 1.49
C LEU A 30 -13.20 -13.30 2.17
N ASP A 31 -13.87 -12.16 1.93
CA ASP A 31 -15.21 -11.94 2.47
C ASP A 31 -16.20 -12.91 1.82
N SER A 32 -16.96 -13.61 2.65
CA SER A 32 -17.92 -14.65 2.22
C SER A 32 -19.35 -14.13 2.14
N GLU A 33 -19.59 -12.88 2.54
CA GLU A 33 -20.88 -12.21 2.40
C GLU A 33 -21.21 -11.93 0.92
N GLU A 34 -22.50 -11.84 0.62
CA GLU A 34 -22.96 -11.56 -0.74
C GLU A 34 -22.38 -10.23 -1.23
N PHE A 35 -21.77 -10.24 -2.43
CA PHE A 35 -21.03 -9.10 -3.01
C PHE A 35 -19.85 -8.57 -2.17
N GLY A 36 -19.42 -9.28 -1.12
CA GLY A 36 -18.39 -8.80 -0.19
C GLY A 36 -18.88 -7.64 0.69
N PHE A 37 -20.17 -7.59 1.00
CA PHE A 37 -20.74 -6.57 1.88
C PHE A 37 -20.52 -6.81 3.38
N GLY A 38 -19.68 -7.77 3.73
CA GLY A 38 -19.26 -7.98 5.11
C GLY A 38 -18.27 -6.93 5.59
N ALA A 39 -17.89 -7.06 6.86
CA ALA A 39 -16.94 -6.15 7.49
C ALA A 39 -15.55 -6.20 6.81
N LEU A 40 -15.15 -7.37 6.29
CA LEU A 40 -13.87 -7.55 5.63
C LEU A 40 -13.82 -6.81 4.29
N GLY A 41 -14.88 -6.89 3.49
CA GLY A 41 -14.98 -6.24 2.19
C GLY A 41 -15.28 -4.74 2.26
N LEU A 42 -16.19 -4.30 3.15
CA LEU A 42 -16.58 -2.88 3.21
C LEU A 42 -15.72 -2.01 4.12
N THR A 43 -15.11 -2.58 5.16
CA THR A 43 -14.41 -1.79 6.19
C THR A 43 -12.93 -2.11 6.27
N ILE A 44 -12.58 -3.37 6.56
CA ILE A 44 -11.19 -3.75 6.86
C ILE A 44 -10.32 -3.67 5.61
N GLY A 45 -10.75 -4.28 4.49
CA GLY A 45 -10.04 -4.24 3.22
C GLY A 45 -9.78 -2.82 2.75
N PRO A 46 -10.81 -1.94 2.64
CA PRO A 46 -10.62 -0.56 2.22
C PRO A 46 -9.69 0.23 3.14
N LEU A 47 -9.77 0.02 4.46
CA LEU A 47 -8.89 0.68 5.43
C LEU A 47 -7.43 0.26 5.25
N ILE A 48 -7.16 -1.03 4.98
CA ILE A 48 -5.82 -1.53 4.67
C ILE A 48 -5.30 -0.90 3.37
N VAL A 49 -6.12 -0.86 2.32
CA VAL A 49 -5.76 -0.22 1.03
C VAL A 49 -5.42 1.26 1.23
N MET A 50 -6.22 1.99 2.01
CA MET A 50 -5.93 3.39 2.34
C MET A 50 -4.60 3.53 3.10
N GLY A 51 -4.33 2.64 4.07
CA GLY A 51 -3.04 2.60 4.76
C GLY A 51 -1.86 2.36 3.81
N GLY A 52 -2.03 1.48 2.83
CA GLY A 52 -1.04 1.25 1.78
C GLY A 52 -0.79 2.50 0.92
N PHE A 53 -1.83 3.24 0.53
CA PHE A 53 -1.68 4.51 -0.19
C PHE A 53 -1.01 5.60 0.66
N ILE A 54 -1.33 5.69 1.95
CA ILE A 54 -0.64 6.61 2.87
C ILE A 54 0.86 6.27 2.93
N LEU A 55 1.20 4.98 2.94
CA LEU A 55 2.58 4.52 2.90
C LEU A 55 3.27 4.92 1.59
N GLU A 56 2.60 4.79 0.44
CA GLU A 56 3.13 5.27 -0.85
C GLU A 56 3.40 6.78 -0.83
N PHE A 57 2.43 7.57 -0.36
CA PHE A 57 2.62 9.02 -0.24
C PHE A 57 3.80 9.34 0.68
N PHE A 58 3.92 8.64 1.82
CA PHE A 58 5.06 8.80 2.70
C PHE A 58 6.37 8.40 2.03
N ALA A 59 6.40 7.30 1.28
CA ALA A 59 7.59 6.80 0.59
C ALA A 59 8.08 7.79 -0.47
N ILE A 60 7.16 8.43 -1.20
CA ILE A 60 7.45 9.44 -2.23
C ILE A 60 7.89 10.76 -1.60
N LEU A 61 7.21 11.22 -0.55
CA LEU A 61 7.48 12.51 0.11
C LEU A 61 8.71 12.45 1.03
N ARG A 62 9.11 11.26 1.48
CA ARG A 62 10.31 11.08 2.31
C ARG A 62 11.53 11.57 1.54
N ARG A 63 12.20 12.57 2.09
CA ARG A 63 13.48 13.05 1.53
C ARG A 63 14.46 11.89 1.44
N PRO A 64 15.13 11.68 0.29
CA PRO A 64 16.16 10.66 0.18
C PRO A 64 17.24 10.98 1.20
N THR A 65 17.41 10.13 2.21
CA THR A 65 18.32 10.41 3.33
C THR A 65 19.80 10.27 2.92
N ASN A 66 20.09 9.85 1.69
CA ASN A 66 21.42 9.81 1.12
C ASN A 66 21.32 10.05 -0.40
N GLN A 67 21.64 11.26 -0.87
CA GLN A 67 22.02 11.51 -2.27
C GLN A 67 23.52 11.73 -2.32
#